data_AF-A0A941G6S4-F1
#
_entry.id   AF-A0A941G6S4-F1
#
_cell.length_a   1.000
_cell.length_b   1.000
_cell.length_c   1.000
_cell.angle_alpha   90.00
_cell.angle_beta   90.00
_cell.angle_gamma   90.00
#
_symmetry.space_group_name_H-M   'P 1'
#
loop_
_entity.id
_entity.type
_entity.pdbx_description
1 polymer ?
#
loop_
_entity_poly.entity_id
_entity_poly.type
_entity_poly.pdbx_seq_one_letter_code
_entity_poly.pdbx_strand_id
1 'polypeptide(L)' 'HAPQASASPVTPASPASQVRSDDEIISKLERLSALRDRGVLTDKEFAAQKTRILGA' A
#
# COMPACT_ATOMS: atom_id res chain seq x y z
N HIS A 1 -21.48 -38.99 29.94
CA HIS A 1 -20.77 -38.36 28.82
C HIS A 1 -21.57 -37.13 28.42
N ALA A 2 -21.01 -35.92 28.54
CA ALA A 2 -21.63 -34.67 28.10
C ALA A 2 -20.74 -34.03 27.03
N PRO A 3 -21.26 -33.58 25.88
CA PRO A 3 -20.44 -32.92 24.88
C PRO A 3 -20.38 -31.42 25.15
N GLN A 4 -19.20 -30.90 25.50
CA GLN A 4 -18.96 -29.46 25.45
C GLN A 4 -18.48 -29.10 24.05
N ALA A 5 -19.32 -28.37 23.33
CA ALA A 5 -18.96 -27.73 22.07
C ALA A 5 -18.23 -26.42 22.38
N SER A 6 -16.95 -26.32 22.00
CA SER A 6 -16.17 -25.10 22.08
C SER A 6 -16.21 -24.39 20.73
N ALA A 7 -17.01 -23.32 20.64
CA ALA A 7 -17.00 -22.41 19.49
C ALA A 7 -15.76 -21.51 19.54
N SER A 8 -14.93 -21.55 18.51
CA SER A 8 -13.79 -20.65 18.33
C SER A 8 -14.26 -19.29 17.82
N PRO A 9 -13.88 -18.16 18.44
CA PRO A 9 -14.14 -16.85 17.87
C PRO A 9 -13.19 -16.58 16.70
N VAL A 10 -13.75 -16.40 15.50
CA VAL A 10 -13.00 -15.87 14.35
C VAL A 10 -12.81 -14.37 14.52
N THR A 11 -11.57 -13.92 14.70
CA THR A 11 -11.22 -12.50 14.73
C THR A 11 -11.20 -11.95 13.30
N PRO A 12 -11.91 -10.85 13.00
CA PRO A 12 -11.75 -10.16 11.73
C PRO A 12 -10.36 -9.52 11.68
N ALA A 13 -9.54 -9.93 10.71
CA ALA A 13 -8.30 -9.24 10.38
C ALA A 13 -8.65 -7.82 9.92
N SER A 14 -8.45 -6.86 10.82
CA SER A 14 -8.59 -5.43 10.52
C SER A 14 -7.60 -5.06 9.40
N PRO A 15 -7.99 -4.26 8.40
CA PRO A 15 -7.06 -3.79 7.39
C PRO A 15 -5.95 -3.03 8.10
N ALA A 16 -4.73 -3.56 8.02
CA ALA A 16 -3.54 -2.93 8.55
C ALA A 16 -3.52 -1.49 8.04
N SER A 17 -3.69 -0.54 8.95
CA SER A 17 -3.41 0.87 8.71
C SER A 17 -2.01 0.91 8.10
N GLN A 18 -1.95 1.27 6.81
CA GLN A 18 -0.71 1.45 6.05
C GLN A 18 0.10 2.56 6.73
N VAL A 19 0.86 2.17 7.76
CA VAL A 19 2.11 2.81 8.06
C VAL A 19 2.87 2.78 6.74
N ARG A 20 3.17 3.97 6.21
CA ARG A 20 3.97 4.11 5.00
C ARG A 20 5.37 3.60 5.32
N SER A 21 5.53 2.29 5.22
CA SER A 21 6.82 1.62 5.28
C SER A 21 7.64 2.06 4.09
N ASP A 22 8.97 1.99 4.21
CA ASP A 22 9.88 2.33 3.12
C ASP A 22 9.54 1.55 1.81
N ASP A 23 9.08 0.30 1.98
CA ASP A 23 8.58 -0.57 0.90
C ASP A 23 7.36 0.01 0.14
N GLU A 24 6.43 0.67 0.86
CA GLU A 24 5.26 1.34 0.26
C GLU A 24 5.66 2.59 -0.52
N ILE A 25 6.70 3.30 -0.06
CA ILE A 25 7.29 4.44 -0.77
C ILE A 25 7.91 3.94 -2.07
N ILE A 26 8.73 2.89 -2.00
CA ILE A 26 9.38 2.27 -3.16
C ILE A 26 8.34 1.77 -4.17
N SER A 27 7.33 1.02 -3.71
CA SER A 27 6.23 0.54 -4.56
C SER A 27 5.46 1.67 -5.27
N LYS A 28 5.24 2.81 -4.60
CA LYS A 28 4.63 3.99 -5.22
C LYS A 28 5.52 4.62 -6.28
N LEU A 29 6.84 4.69 -6.04
CA LEU A 29 7.81 5.22 -7.00
C LEU A 29 7.92 4.34 -8.25
N GLU A 30 7.87 3.02 -8.11
CA GLU A 30 7.83 2.09 -9.24
C GLU A 30 6.56 2.27 -10.08
N ARG A 31 5.39 2.35 -9.43
CA ARG A 31 4.13 2.58 -10.13
C ARG A 31 4.13 3.90 -10.90
N LEU A 32 4.65 4.98 -10.31
CA LEU A 32 4.81 6.26 -11.01
C LEU A 32 5.75 6.16 -12.22
N SER A 33 6.84 5.41 -12.10
CA SER A 33 7.80 5.23 -13.19
C SER A 33 7.17 4.46 -14.35
N ALA A 34 6.39 3.42 -14.06
CA ALA A 34 5.65 2.68 -15.07
C ALA A 34 4.57 3.53 -15.77
N LEU A 35 3.91 4.44 -15.05
CA LEU A 35 2.93 5.35 -15.65
C LEU A 35 3.59 6.39 -16.56
N ARG A 36 4.78 6.89 -16.19
CA ARG A 36 5.60 7.76 -17.05
C ARG A 36 6.02 7.04 -18.33
N ASP A 37 6.54 5.81 -18.21
CA ASP A 37 7.00 5.01 -19.35
C ASP A 37 5.87 4.75 -20.37
N ARG A 38 4.65 4.55 -19.86
CA ARG A 38 3.43 4.41 -20.68
C ARG A 38 2.91 5.72 -21.27
N GLY A 39 3.58 6.85 -21.01
CA GLY A 39 3.17 8.18 -21.47
C GLY A 39 1.92 8.74 -20.77
N VAL A 40 1.46 8.10 -19.69
CA VAL A 40 0.31 8.58 -18.89
C VAL A 40 0.72 9.77 -18.02
N LEU A 41 1.98 9.79 -17.58
CA LEU A 41 2.58 10.88 -16.83
C LEU A 41 3.69 11.53 -17.65
N THR A 42 3.74 12.87 -17.61
CA THR A 42 4.88 13.64 -18.13
C THR A 42 6.01 13.65 -17.11
N ASP A 43 7.24 13.91 -17.55
CA ASP A 43 8.40 14.00 -16.64
C ASP A 43 8.20 15.05 -15.52
N LYS A 44 7.49 16.14 -15.83
CA LYS A 44 7.13 17.19 -14.85
C LYS A 44 6.20 16.65 -13.77
N GLU A 45 5.15 15.92 -14.16
CA GLU A 45 4.19 15.34 -13.22
C GLU A 45 4.82 14.25 -12.37
N PHE A 46 5.65 13.39 -12.99
CA PHE A 46 6.42 12.36 -12.30
C PHE A 46 7.31 12.98 -11.20
N ALA A 47 8.05 14.05 -11.52
CA ALA A 47 8.91 14.73 -10.56
C ALA A 47 8.11 15.34 -9.40
N ALA A 48 6.97 15.99 -9.68
CA ALA A 48 6.10 16.56 -8.65
C ALA A 48 5.55 15.50 -7.69
N GLN A 49 5.11 14.35 -8.20
CA GLN A 49 4.62 13.24 -7.39
C GLN A 49 5.73 12.53 -6.61
N LYS A 50 6.92 12.35 -7.21
CA LYS A 50 8.10 11.80 -6.51
C LYS A 50 8.48 12.64 -5.29
N THR A 51 8.57 13.96 -5.46
CA THR A 51 8.85 14.89 -4.34
C THR A 51 7.77 14.82 -3.26
N ARG A 52 6.50 14.74 -3.64
CA ARG A 52 5.40 14.59 -2.69
C ARG A 52 5.47 13.30 -1.90
N ILE A 53 5.90 12.19 -2.51
CA ILE A 53 6.02 10.90 -1.83
C ILE A 53 7.20 10.88 -0.87
N LEU A 54 8.33 11.47 -1.24
CA LEU A 54 9.55 11.51 -0.43
C LEU A 54 9.48 12.54 0.71
N GLY A 55 8.63 13.57 0.58
CA GLY A 55 8.48 14.64 1.57
C GLY A 55 7.26 14.54 2.48
N ALA A 56 6.48 13.45 2.41
CA ALA A 56 5.20 13.28 3.11
C ALA A 56 5.25 12.32 4.30
#